data_AF-A0A521E9W5-F1
#
_entry.id   AF-A0A521E9W5-F1
#
_cell.length_a   1.000
_cell.length_b   1.000
_cell.length_c   1.000
_cell.angle_alpha   90.00
_cell.angle_beta   90.00
_cell.angle_gamma   90.00
#
_symmetry.space_group_name_H-M   'P 1'
#
loop_
_entity.id
_entity.type
_entity.pdbx_description
1 polymer ?
#
loop_
_entity_poly.entity_id
_entity_poly.type
_entity_poly.pdbx_seq_one_letter_code
_entity_poly.pdbx_strand_id
1 'polypeptide(L)'
;MKNGVIQLIDLEFEYKIWKKRLDLFSSEVELIVSRNTHLPEDKKHKSLNAVELLALEVHKEALEKLKGRIKTKEQELKFYNKDFPITEVHDFFLEHLELRSKNEKMLQLHLDRISDIVTAIGV
;
A
#
# COMPACT_ATOMS: atom_id res chain seq x y z
N MET A 1 2.09 -1.39 -40.46
CA MET A 1 1.16 -0.96 -39.39
C MET A 1 1.77 -1.40 -38.07
N LYS A 2 2.16 -0.47 -37.18
CA LYS A 2 2.59 -0.84 -35.83
C LYS A 2 1.36 -1.41 -35.15
N ASN A 3 1.42 -2.66 -34.71
CA ASN A 3 0.39 -3.28 -33.88
C ASN A 3 0.31 -2.47 -32.59
N GLY A 4 -0.55 -1.46 -32.58
CA GLY A 4 -0.87 -0.69 -31.40
C GLY A 4 -1.64 -1.62 -30.48
N VAL A 5 -0.92 -2.40 -29.67
CA VAL A 5 -1.49 -3.13 -28.57
C VAL A 5 -2.04 -2.06 -27.64
N ILE A 6 -3.33 -1.74 -27.79
CA ILE A 6 -4.05 -0.96 -26.80
C ILE A 6 -4.09 -1.88 -25.58
N GLN A 7 -3.11 -1.75 -24.70
CA GLN A 7 -3.22 -2.31 -23.35
C GLN A 7 -4.36 -1.55 -22.69
N LEU A 8 -5.57 -2.08 -22.83
CA LEU A 8 -6.68 -1.77 -21.95
C LEU A 8 -6.27 -2.29 -20.57
N ILE A 9 -5.46 -1.50 -19.87
CA ILE A 9 -5.14 -1.75 -18.47
C ILE A 9 -6.48 -1.67 -17.75
N ASP A 10 -6.90 -2.76 -17.14
CA ASP A 10 -8.06 -2.77 -16.25
C ASP A 10 -7.65 -2.08 -14.93
N LEU A 11 -7.59 -0.75 -15.00
CA LEU A 11 -7.20 0.12 -13.90
C LEU A 11 -8.08 -0.08 -12.68
N GLU A 12 -9.37 -0.38 -12.89
CA GLU A 12 -10.31 -0.66 -11.82
C GLU A 12 -9.93 -1.94 -11.07
N PHE A 13 -9.64 -3.02 -11.80
CA PHE A 13 -9.18 -4.27 -11.20
C PHE A 13 -7.85 -4.09 -10.46
N GLU A 14 -6.89 -3.39 -11.07
CA GLU A 14 -5.58 -3.14 -10.44
C GLU A 14 -5.71 -2.34 -9.14
N TYR A 15 -6.53 -1.28 -9.11
CA TYR A 15 -6.81 -0.53 -7.90
C TYR A 15 -7.48 -1.36 -6.81
N LYS A 16 -8.36 -2.31 -7.17
CA LYS A 16 -8.94 -3.26 -6.21
C LYS A 16 -7.87 -4.14 -5.58
N ILE A 17 -6.95 -4.68 -6.38
CA ILE A 17 -5.81 -5.48 -5.87
C ILE A 17 -4.97 -4.65 -4.91
N TRP A 18 -4.58 -3.44 -5.31
CA TRP A 18 -3.71 -2.59 -4.49
C TRP A 18 -4.35 -2.25 -3.14
N LYS A 19 -5.62 -1.84 -3.14
CA LYS A 19 -6.34 -1.56 -1.88
C LYS A 19 -6.38 -2.79 -0.97
N LYS A 20 -6.63 -3.99 -1.50
CA LYS A 20 -6.64 -5.22 -0.71
C LYS A 20 -5.27 -5.57 -0.12
N ARG A 21 -4.19 -5.31 -0.84
CA ARG A 21 -2.84 -5.46 -0.30
C ARG A 21 -2.55 -4.43 0.81
N LEU A 22 -2.95 -3.19 0.62
CA LEU A 22 -2.80 -2.15 1.66
C LEU A 22 -3.62 -2.47 2.91
N ASP A 23 -4.83 -3.02 2.75
CA ASP A 23 -5.64 -3.54 3.88
C ASP A 23 -4.88 -4.61 4.66
N LEU A 24 -4.29 -5.58 3.95
CA LEU A 24 -3.47 -6.64 4.57
C LEU A 24 -2.29 -6.04 5.35
N PHE A 25 -1.56 -5.08 4.75
CA PHE A 25 -0.42 -4.43 5.40
C PHE A 25 -0.81 -3.64 6.65
N SER A 26 -1.96 -2.95 6.61
CA SER A 26 -2.51 -2.29 7.79
C SER A 26 -2.83 -3.31 8.89
N SER A 27 -3.42 -4.46 8.55
CA SER A 27 -3.69 -5.54 9.52
C SER A 27 -2.42 -6.16 10.09
N GLU A 28 -1.35 -6.34 9.30
CA GLU A 28 -0.06 -6.83 9.78
C GLU A 28 0.56 -5.89 10.82
N VAL A 29 0.53 -4.58 10.56
CA VAL A 29 0.97 -3.57 11.55
C VAL A 29 0.14 -3.64 12.82
N GLU A 30 -1.18 -3.73 12.70
CA GLU A 30 -2.09 -3.85 13.86
C GLU A 30 -1.81 -5.10 14.70
N LEU A 31 -1.53 -6.24 14.05
CA LEU A 31 -1.18 -7.48 14.73
C LEU A 31 0.11 -7.33 15.53
N ILE A 32 1.13 -6.68 14.96
CA ILE A 32 2.41 -6.43 15.66
C ILE A 32 2.20 -5.51 16.87
N VAL A 33 1.47 -4.41 16.69
CA VAL A 33 1.18 -3.47 17.78
C VAL A 33 0.36 -4.16 18.88
N SER A 34 -0.66 -4.93 18.50
CA SER A 34 -1.48 -5.71 19.44
C SER A 34 -0.68 -6.78 20.17
N ARG A 35 0.23 -7.47 19.49
CA ARG A 35 1.16 -8.41 20.14
C ARG A 35 1.97 -7.70 21.21
N ASN A 36 2.43 -6.46 20.96
CA ASN A 36 3.21 -5.70 21.92
C ASN A 36 2.44 -5.35 23.21
N THR A 37 1.13 -5.10 23.11
CA THR A 37 0.29 -4.77 24.26
C THR A 37 -0.11 -5.99 25.10
N HIS A 38 -0.12 -7.18 24.51
CA HIS A 38 -0.54 -8.43 25.16
C HIS A 38 0.63 -9.37 25.52
N LEU A 39 1.86 -8.85 25.60
CA LEU A 39 3.01 -9.66 26.01
C LEU A 39 2.90 -10.10 27.48
N PRO A 40 3.18 -11.39 27.78
CA PRO A 40 3.30 -11.83 29.16
C PRO A 40 4.56 -11.22 29.81
N GLU A 41 4.55 -11.08 31.14
CA GLU A 41 5.62 -10.42 31.91
C GLU A 41 7.02 -10.98 31.62
N ASP A 42 7.14 -12.30 31.43
CA ASP A 42 8.40 -12.99 31.10
C ASP A 42 8.98 -12.62 29.73
N LYS A 43 8.16 -12.07 28.82
CA LYS A 43 8.54 -11.71 27.44
C LYS A 43 8.59 -10.21 27.20
N LYS A 44 8.40 -9.36 28.21
CA LYS A 44 8.47 -7.89 28.07
C LYS A 44 9.81 -7.39 27.54
N HIS A 45 10.90 -8.12 27.74
CA HIS A 45 12.20 -7.78 27.16
C HIS A 45 12.23 -7.84 25.61
N LYS A 46 11.23 -8.48 24.99
CA LYS A 46 11.03 -8.51 23.52
C LYS A 46 9.95 -7.51 23.06
N SER A 47 9.58 -6.54 23.90
CA SER A 47 8.62 -5.51 23.51
C SER A 47 9.27 -4.50 22.57
N LEU A 48 8.45 -3.91 21.73
CA LEU A 48 8.82 -2.76 20.93
C LEU A 48 8.98 -1.54 21.82
N ASN A 49 10.04 -0.79 21.57
CA ASN A 49 10.27 0.49 22.21
C ASN A 49 9.40 1.60 21.58
N ALA A 50 9.43 2.80 22.18
CA ALA A 50 8.62 3.93 21.72
C ALA A 50 8.94 4.37 20.27
N VAL A 51 10.19 4.25 19.83
CA VAL A 51 10.61 4.62 18.47
C VAL A 51 10.04 3.65 17.45
N GLU A 52 10.08 2.35 17.75
CA GLU A 52 9.52 1.31 16.88
C GLU A 52 8.00 1.42 16.77
N LEU A 53 7.32 1.68 17.89
CA LEU A 53 5.86 1.91 17.90
C LEU A 53 5.48 3.14 17.07
N LEU A 54 6.20 4.25 17.24
CA LEU A 54 5.97 5.45 16.44
C LEU A 54 6.24 5.20 14.95
N ALA A 55 7.29 4.45 14.62
CA ALA A 55 7.60 4.09 13.22
C ALA A 55 6.48 3.25 12.58
N LEU A 56 5.88 2.33 13.33
CA LEU A 56 4.73 1.54 12.89
C LEU A 56 3.47 2.40 12.70
N GLU A 57 3.22 3.36 13.60
CA GLU A 57 2.10 4.31 13.48
C GLU A 57 2.23 5.18 12.22
N VAL A 58 3.40 5.81 12.02
CA VAL A 58 3.71 6.60 10.82
C VAL A 58 3.59 5.75 9.55
N HIS A 59 4.03 4.50 9.59
CA HIS A 59 3.89 3.57 8.45
C HIS A 59 2.42 3.28 8.15
N LYS A 60 1.60 3.04 9.18
CA LYS A 60 0.15 2.83 9.03
C LYS A 60 -0.54 4.04 8.42
N GLU A 61 -0.21 5.25 8.86
CA GLU A 61 -0.74 6.48 8.27
C GLU A 61 -0.38 6.61 6.78
N ALA A 62 0.86 6.25 6.41
CA ALA A 62 1.30 6.25 5.02
C ALA A 62 0.51 5.26 4.15
N LEU A 63 0.22 4.06 4.67
CA LEU A 63 -0.62 3.06 4.01
C LEU A 63 -2.04 3.60 3.76
N GLU A 64 -2.68 4.17 4.78
CA GLU A 64 -4.03 4.74 4.66
C GLU A 64 -4.07 5.94 3.71
N LYS A 65 -3.04 6.79 3.73
CA LYS A 65 -2.92 7.91 2.77
C LYS A 65 -2.83 7.42 1.32
N LEU A 66 -2.02 6.40 1.06
CA LEU A 66 -1.90 5.82 -0.28
C LEU A 66 -3.21 5.17 -0.74
N LYS A 67 -3.85 4.40 0.14
CA LYS A 67 -5.16 3.79 -0.10
C LYS A 67 -6.23 4.84 -0.38
N GLY A 68 -6.23 5.95 0.36
CA GLY A 68 -7.08 7.11 0.13
C GLY A 68 -6.86 7.70 -1.27
N ARG A 69 -5.61 7.90 -1.68
CA ARG A 69 -5.27 8.38 -3.03
C ARG A 69 -5.75 7.43 -4.13
N ILE A 70 -5.60 6.11 -3.95
CA ILE A 70 -6.11 5.10 -4.89
C ILE A 70 -7.64 5.18 -4.99
N LYS A 71 -8.33 5.33 -3.86
CA LYS A 71 -9.80 5.48 -3.84
C LYS A 71 -10.26 6.73 -4.59
N THR A 72 -9.57 7.85 -4.43
CA THR A 72 -9.86 9.07 -5.20
C THR A 72 -9.66 8.83 -6.70
N LYS A 73 -8.55 8.20 -7.12
CA LYS A 73 -8.30 7.89 -8.54
C LYS A 73 -9.29 6.90 -9.13
N GLU A 74 -9.72 5.91 -8.36
CA GLU A 74 -10.79 4.98 -8.75
C GLU A 74 -12.13 5.70 -8.94
N GLN A 75 -12.46 6.69 -8.10
CA GLN A 75 -13.66 7.49 -8.26
C GLN A 75 -13.59 8.40 -9.48
N GLU A 76 -12.45 9.07 -9.71
CA GLU A 76 -12.21 9.89 -10.90
C GLU A 76 -12.43 9.07 -12.18
N LEU A 77 -11.92 7.82 -12.23
CA LEU A 77 -12.09 6.91 -13.36
C LEU A 77 -13.56 6.71 -13.77
N LYS A 78 -14.49 6.71 -12.81
CA LYS A 78 -15.94 6.50 -13.08
C LYS A 78 -16.58 7.65 -13.86
N PHE A 79 -15.97 8.83 -13.82
CA PHE A 79 -16.45 10.02 -14.53
C PHE A 79 -15.82 10.17 -15.91
N TYR A 80 -14.84 9.34 -16.27
CA TYR A 80 -14.29 9.32 -17.62
C TYR A 80 -15.28 8.64 -18.58
N ASN A 81 -15.63 9.37 -19.64
CA ASN A 81 -16.49 8.85 -20.70
C ASN A 81 -15.89 7.55 -21.24
N LYS A 82 -16.68 6.46 -21.18
CA LYS A 82 -16.35 5.15 -21.76
C LYS A 82 -16.00 5.21 -23.25
N ASP A 83 -16.34 6.32 -23.91
CA ASP A 83 -16.14 6.57 -25.33
C ASP A 83 -14.74 7.13 -25.68
N PHE A 84 -13.91 7.48 -24.67
CA PHE A 84 -12.53 7.90 -24.91
C PHE A 84 -11.53 6.87 -24.37
N PRO A 85 -10.78 6.17 -25.24
CA PRO A 85 -9.75 5.24 -24.80
C PRO A 85 -8.62 6.01 -24.08
N ILE A 86 -8.28 5.57 -22.87
CA ILE A 86 -7.09 6.05 -22.16
C ILE A 86 -5.86 5.56 -22.94
N THR A 87 -5.19 6.48 -23.64
CA THR A 87 -3.95 6.19 -24.38
C THR A 87 -2.73 6.40 -23.50
N GLU A 88 -1.56 5.90 -23.91
CA GLU A 88 -0.31 6.00 -23.14
C GLU A 88 0.16 7.45 -22.89
N VAL A 89 -0.28 8.39 -23.73
CA VAL A 89 0.03 9.83 -23.62
C VAL A 89 -1.03 10.61 -22.83
N HIS A 90 -2.09 9.95 -22.38
CA HIS A 90 -3.16 10.59 -21.63
C HIS A 90 -2.72 10.84 -20.18
N ASP A 91 -3.05 12.02 -19.63
CA ASP A 91 -2.61 12.42 -18.29
C ASP A 91 -2.98 11.38 -17.22
N PHE A 92 -4.16 10.74 -17.33
CA PHE A 92 -4.58 9.66 -16.43
C PHE A 92 -3.66 8.46 -16.43
N PHE A 93 -3.12 8.11 -17.60
CA PHE A 93 -2.19 7.01 -17.71
C PHE A 93 -0.87 7.36 -17.01
N LEU A 94 -0.38 8.58 -17.21
CA LEU A 94 0.85 9.05 -16.55
C LEU A 94 0.70 9.12 -15.03
N GLU A 95 -0.41 9.68 -14.54
CA GLU A 95 -0.73 9.70 -13.11
C GLU A 95 -0.87 8.28 -12.54
N HIS A 96 -1.45 7.36 -13.30
CA HIS A 96 -1.55 5.97 -12.92
C HIS A 96 -0.16 5.31 -12.81
N LEU A 97 0.74 5.54 -13.76
CA LEU A 97 2.11 5.02 -13.68
C LEU A 97 2.86 5.57 -12.47
N GLU A 98 2.67 6.84 -12.13
CA GLU A 98 3.24 7.43 -10.91
C GLU A 98 2.67 6.75 -9.65
N LEU A 99 1.36 6.50 -9.64
CA LEU A 99 0.69 5.81 -8.54
C LEU A 99 1.15 4.35 -8.41
N ARG A 100 1.36 3.65 -9.53
CA ARG A 100 1.94 2.30 -9.57
C ARG A 100 3.32 2.31 -8.93
N SER A 101 4.19 3.25 -9.32
CA SER A 101 5.53 3.37 -8.74
C SER A 101 5.47 3.62 -7.23
N LYS A 102 4.55 4.48 -6.76
CA LYS A 102 4.36 4.73 -5.33
C LYS A 102 3.88 3.47 -4.59
N ASN A 103 2.98 2.70 -5.19
CA ASN A 103 2.48 1.45 -4.63
C ASN A 103 3.56 0.36 -4.53
N GLU A 104 4.40 0.21 -5.56
CA GLU A 104 5.55 -0.70 -5.54
C GLU A 104 6.58 -0.31 -4.48
N LYS A 105 6.89 0.98 -4.34
CA LYS A 105 7.76 1.48 -3.27
C LYS A 105 7.17 1.20 -1.89
N MET A 106 5.86 1.37 -1.72
CA MET A 106 5.19 1.09 -0.46
C MET A 106 5.22 -0.41 -0.10
N LEU A 107 5.09 -1.29 -1.10
CA LEU A 107 5.24 -2.73 -0.92
C LEU A 107 6.63 -3.07 -0.37
N GLN A 108 7.69 -2.59 -1.02
CA GLN A 108 9.06 -2.86 -0.57
C GLN A 108 9.31 -2.29 0.83
N LEU A 109 8.93 -1.02 1.04
CA LEU A 109 9.06 -0.38 2.35
C LEU A 109 8.35 -1.15 3.46
N HIS A 110 7.17 -1.70 3.19
CA HIS A 110 6.44 -2.48 4.17
C HIS A 110 7.14 -3.81 4.47
N LEU A 111 7.59 -4.54 3.45
CA LEU A 111 8.34 -5.79 3.65
C LEU A 111 9.60 -5.57 4.48
N ASP A 112 10.38 -4.53 4.14
CA ASP A 112 11.59 -4.16 4.88
C ASP A 112 11.25 -3.82 6.34
N ARG A 113 10.23 -2.98 6.56
CA ARG A 113 9.80 -2.57 7.90
C ARG A 113 9.38 -3.75 8.76
N ILE A 114 8.57 -4.66 8.21
CA ILE A 114 8.06 -5.83 8.95
C ILE A 114 9.22 -6.79 9.24
N SER A 115 10.12 -7.00 8.29
CA SER A 115 11.33 -7.82 8.47
C SER A 115 12.21 -7.29 9.60
N ASP A 116 12.48 -5.98 9.62
CA ASP A 116 13.25 -5.32 10.68
C ASP A 116 12.61 -5.52 12.05
N ILE A 117 11.29 -5.31 12.14
CA ILE A 117 10.53 -5.42 13.39
C ILE A 117 10.49 -6.86 13.89
N VAL A 118 10.22 -7.83 13.01
CA VAL A 118 10.21 -9.26 13.35
C VAL A 118 11.58 -9.71 13.87
N THR A 119 12.65 -9.24 13.22
CA THR A 119 14.03 -9.49 13.67
C THR A 119 14.28 -8.88 15.04
N ALA A 120 13.86 -7.62 15.28
CA ALA A 120 14.04 -6.93 16.55
C ALA A 120 13.32 -7.63 17.71
N ILE A 121 12.12 -8.17 17.49
CA ILE A 121 11.36 -8.91 18.52
C ILE A 121 11.77 -10.38 18.63
N GLY A 122 12.68 -10.85 17.77
CA GLY A 122 13.24 -12.20 17.78
C GLY A 122 12.19 -13.28 17.57
N VAL A 123 11.37 -13.11 16.52
CA VAL A 123 10.41 -14.09 15.98
C VAL A 123 10.91 -14.64 14.66
#